data_AF-D1PNW9-F1
#
_entry.id   AF-D1PNW9-F1
#
_cell.length_a   1.000
_cell.length_b   1.000
_cell.length_c   1.000
_cell.angle_alpha   90.00
_cell.angle_beta   90.00
_cell.angle_gamma   90.00
#
_symmetry.space_group_name_H-M   'P 1'
#
loop_
_entity.id
_entity.type
_entity.pdbx_description
1 polymer ?
#
loop_
_entity_poly.entity_id
_entity_poly.type
_entity_poly.pdbx_seq_one_letter_code
_entity_poly.pdbx_strand_id
1 'polypeptide(L)'
;MSKWEEKQVRPVLPLYLAALTWPVASLVFPPYTLGNLVIVAVCSAVVYGVARRFCPMRVVRRLVPYATGSEDVDAMLNGIAANLDALHALNEAIPDTQLSHAMDRMEKAGRSIAAVVEGAPDKARQIDRFARYYLPEVVKLMSAYANLEKNGVKGENAAQILRELRQNAETTATAFENQLDALYSAEALDISTDIEVLDSILKSQNLTK
;
A
#
# COMPACT_ATOMS: atom_id res chain seq x y z
N MET A 1 -3.60 -6.27 -14.66
CA MET A 1 -4.52 -7.42 -14.56
C MET A 1 -4.77 -7.69 -13.09
N SER A 2 -5.93 -7.28 -12.55
CA SER A 2 -6.28 -7.44 -11.13
C SER A 2 -6.34 -8.92 -10.76
N LYS A 3 -5.42 -9.37 -9.90
CA LYS A 3 -5.36 -10.77 -9.46
C LYS A 3 -5.95 -10.87 -8.05
N TRP A 4 -6.90 -11.79 -7.92
CA TRP A 4 -7.64 -12.03 -6.70
C TRP A 4 -6.76 -12.74 -5.68
N GLU A 5 -6.67 -12.20 -4.46
CA GLU A 5 -6.07 -12.91 -3.34
C GLU A 5 -7.18 -13.39 -2.39
N GLU A 6 -7.32 -14.72 -2.29
CA GLU A 6 -8.35 -15.36 -1.47
C GLU A 6 -7.82 -15.63 -0.07
N LYS A 7 -8.05 -14.71 0.88
CA LYS A 7 -7.67 -14.94 2.28
C LYS A 7 -8.82 -15.64 3.02
N GLN A 8 -8.60 -16.90 3.39
CA GLN A 8 -9.55 -17.69 4.17
C GLN A 8 -9.45 -17.33 5.67
N VAL A 9 -10.49 -16.70 6.24
CA VAL A 9 -10.54 -16.37 7.67
C VAL A 9 -11.47 -17.34 8.38
N ARG A 10 -10.99 -17.94 9.48
CA ARG A 10 -11.80 -18.84 10.32
C ARG A 10 -12.87 -18.01 11.06
N PRO A 11 -14.16 -18.35 11.00
CA PRO A 11 -15.18 -17.62 11.74
C PRO A 11 -14.98 -17.81 13.24
N VAL A 12 -14.95 -16.70 13.99
CA VAL A 12 -14.92 -16.67 15.47
C VAL A 12 -16.30 -16.89 16.10
N LEU A 13 -17.36 -16.84 15.28
CA LEU A 13 -18.76 -17.06 15.65
C LEU A 13 -19.04 -18.37 16.44
N PRO A 14 -18.43 -19.53 16.11
CA PRO A 14 -18.65 -20.77 16.86
C PRO A 14 -18.17 -20.67 18.31
N LEU A 15 -17.11 -19.87 18.55
CA LEU A 15 -16.58 -19.63 19.89
C LEU A 15 -17.54 -18.77 20.71
N TYR A 16 -18.13 -17.72 20.10
CA TYR A 16 -19.10 -16.86 20.77
C TYR A 16 -20.40 -17.60 21.10
N LEU A 17 -20.89 -18.46 20.20
CA LEU A 17 -22.08 -19.29 20.46
C LEU A 17 -21.85 -20.27 21.62
N ALA A 18 -20.67 -20.88 21.69
CA ALA A 18 -20.29 -21.76 22.79
C ALA A 18 -20.15 -21.01 24.13
N ALA A 19 -19.73 -19.74 24.12
CA ALA A 19 -19.65 -18.92 25.33
C ALA A 19 -21.04 -18.50 25.83
N LEU A 20 -22.00 -18.26 24.93
CA LEU A 20 -23.37 -17.83 25.26
C LEU A 20 -24.21 -18.94 25.92
N THR A 21 -23.84 -20.22 25.74
CA THR A 21 -24.53 -21.33 26.41
C THR A 21 -24.38 -21.30 27.93
N TRP A 22 -23.28 -20.76 28.45
CA TRP A 22 -22.99 -20.70 29.89
C TRP A 22 -23.94 -19.76 30.66
N PRO A 23 -24.13 -18.49 30.28
CA PRO A 23 -25.07 -17.60 30.96
C PRO A 23 -26.52 -18.04 30.78
N VAL A 24 -26.90 -18.56 29.61
CA VAL A 24 -28.26 -19.06 29.35
C VAL A 24 -28.56 -20.29 30.21
N ALA A 25 -27.61 -21.21 30.34
CA ALA A 25 -27.78 -22.37 31.21
C ALA A 25 -27.80 -22.01 32.70
N SER A 26 -27.01 -21.01 33.12
CA SER A 26 -27.02 -20.47 34.49
C SER A 26 -28.37 -19.87 34.90
N LEU A 27 -29.13 -19.36 33.93
CA LEU A 27 -30.47 -18.80 34.17
C LEU A 27 -31.56 -19.88 34.30
N VAL A 28 -31.39 -21.03 33.65
CA VAL A 28 -32.38 -22.11 33.59
C VAL A 28 -32.12 -23.20 34.62
N PHE A 29 -30.85 -23.47 34.94
CA PHE A 29 -30.45 -24.53 35.87
C PHE A 29 -29.71 -23.95 37.09
N PRO A 30 -30.01 -24.42 38.31
CA PRO A 30 -29.26 -24.01 39.48
C PRO A 30 -27.79 -24.47 39.37
N PRO A 31 -26.81 -23.54 39.38
CA PRO A 31 -25.42 -23.83 39.02
C PRO A 31 -24.61 -24.56 40.13
N TYR A 32 -25.23 -24.92 41.25
CA TYR A 32 -24.56 -25.45 42.44
C TYR A 32 -24.47 -26.99 42.48
N THR A 33 -24.85 -27.70 41.41
CA THR A 33 -24.71 -29.17 41.34
C THR A 33 -23.71 -29.59 40.27
N LEU A 34 -22.79 -30.49 40.62
CA LEU A 34 -21.75 -31.00 39.71
C LEU A 34 -22.35 -31.67 38.45
N GLY A 35 -23.52 -32.31 38.57
CA GLY A 35 -24.23 -32.91 37.44
C GLY A 35 -24.69 -31.90 36.40
N ASN A 36 -25.24 -30.75 36.83
CA ASN A 36 -25.68 -29.71 35.91
C ASN A 36 -24.49 -29.09 35.16
N LEU A 37 -23.34 -28.91 35.81
CA LEU A 37 -22.13 -28.41 35.16
C LEU A 37 -21.65 -29.33 34.03
N VAL A 38 -21.70 -30.64 34.22
CA VAL A 38 -21.34 -31.62 33.17
C VAL A 38 -22.32 -31.53 32.00
N ILE A 39 -23.61 -31.39 32.26
CA ILE A 39 -24.64 -31.24 31.21
C ILE A 39 -24.39 -29.97 30.38
N VAL A 40 -24.09 -28.84 31.03
CA VAL A 40 -23.80 -27.56 30.34
C VAL A 40 -22.54 -27.65 29.49
N ALA A 41 -21.48 -28.31 29.98
CA ALA A 41 -20.25 -28.53 29.24
C ALA A 41 -20.50 -29.37 27.97
N VAL A 42 -21.31 -30.42 28.07
CA VAL A 42 -21.70 -31.27 26.93
C VAL A 42 -22.55 -30.47 25.94
N CYS A 43 -23.53 -29.69 26.40
CA CYS A 43 -24.34 -28.83 25.54
C CYS A 43 -23.48 -27.79 24.79
N SER A 44 -22.52 -27.16 25.47
CA SER A 44 -21.58 -26.21 24.84
C SER A 44 -20.73 -26.86 23.74
N ALA A 45 -20.23 -28.08 23.98
CA ALA A 45 -19.47 -28.85 23.00
C ALA A 45 -20.32 -29.24 21.77
N VAL A 46 -21.58 -29.62 21.98
CA VAL A 46 -22.53 -29.93 20.89
C VAL A 46 -22.85 -28.67 20.08
N VAL A 47 -23.15 -27.54 20.74
CA VAL A 47 -23.41 -26.25 20.09
C VAL A 47 -22.20 -25.79 19.27
N TYR A 48 -20.98 -25.94 19.81
CA TYR A 48 -19.74 -25.64 19.08
C TYR A 48 -19.58 -26.52 17.84
N GLY A 49 -19.82 -27.83 17.95
CA GLY A 49 -19.72 -28.77 16.83
C GLY A 49 -20.73 -28.48 15.71
N VAL A 50 -21.99 -28.21 16.07
CA VAL A 50 -23.05 -27.86 15.11
C VAL A 50 -22.77 -26.50 14.46
N ALA A 51 -22.36 -25.50 15.26
CA ALA A 51 -22.01 -24.17 14.74
C ALA A 51 -20.82 -24.24 13.76
N ARG A 52 -19.81 -25.07 14.05
CA ARG A 52 -18.67 -25.31 13.15
C ARG A 52 -19.10 -25.99 11.84
N ARG A 53 -20.11 -26.87 11.87
CA ARG A 53 -20.62 -27.56 10.68
C ARG A 53 -21.51 -26.66 9.79
N PHE A 54 -22.20 -25.70 10.40
CA PHE A 54 -23.15 -24.80 9.74
C PHE A 54 -22.57 -23.42 9.35
N CYS A 55 -21.44 -22.99 9.91
CA CYS A 55 -20.82 -21.72 9.52
C CYS A 55 -19.89 -21.90 8.30
N PRO A 56 -20.24 -21.38 7.11
CA PRO A 56 -19.35 -21.44 5.95
C PRO A 56 -18.08 -20.61 6.21
N MET A 57 -16.93 -21.11 5.76
CA MET A 57 -15.68 -20.34 5.70
C MET A 57 -15.94 -19.09 4.85
N ARG A 58 -15.84 -17.90 5.47
CA ARG A 58 -16.04 -16.64 4.75
C ARG A 58 -14.75 -16.35 3.98
N VAL A 59 -14.77 -16.61 2.68
CA VAL A 59 -13.70 -16.21 1.77
C VAL A 59 -13.83 -14.70 1.56
N VAL A 60 -12.91 -13.93 2.16
CA VAL A 60 -12.86 -12.48 1.94
C VAL A 60 -11.96 -12.26 0.73
N ARG A 61 -12.57 -11.96 -0.40
CA ARG A 61 -11.85 -11.56 -1.62
C ARG A 61 -11.34 -10.14 -1.41
N ARG A 62 -10.02 -9.99 -1.27
CA ARG A 62 -9.39 -8.67 -1.24
C ARG A 62 -8.90 -8.36 -2.65
N LEU A 63 -9.30 -7.21 -3.19
CA LEU A 63 -8.71 -6.68 -4.42
C LEU A 63 -7.27 -6.29 -4.09
N VAL A 64 -6.31 -7.00 -4.66
CA VAL A 64 -4.90 -6.58 -4.63
C VAL A 64 -4.63 -5.86 -5.96
N PRO A 65 -4.34 -4.55 -5.93
CA PRO A 65 -4.11 -3.78 -7.16
C PRO A 65 -2.87 -4.25 -7.91
N TYR A 66 -1.85 -4.67 -7.15
CA TYR A 66 -0.55 -5.13 -7.63
C TYR A 66 -0.39 -6.61 -7.32
N ALA A 67 0.14 -7.39 -8.26
CA ALA A 67 0.36 -8.82 -8.10
C ALA A 67 1.73 -9.20 -8.65
N THR A 68 2.74 -8.57 -8.06
CA THR A 68 4.15 -8.68 -8.46
C THR A 68 4.79 -10.00 -8.05
N GLY A 69 4.10 -10.80 -7.22
CA GLY A 69 4.60 -12.10 -6.73
C GLY A 69 5.40 -11.99 -5.42
N SER A 70 5.59 -10.78 -4.89
CA SER A 70 6.17 -10.51 -3.58
C SER A 70 5.20 -9.66 -2.75
N GLU A 71 4.79 -10.16 -1.58
CA GLU A 71 3.90 -9.45 -0.66
C GLU A 71 4.50 -8.09 -0.25
N ASP A 72 5.83 -8.02 -0.07
CA ASP A 72 6.53 -6.80 0.32
C ASP A 72 6.47 -5.72 -0.76
N VAL A 73 6.64 -6.11 -2.03
CA VAL A 73 6.58 -5.18 -3.17
C VAL A 73 5.16 -4.71 -3.39
N ASP A 74 4.18 -5.60 -3.31
CA ASP A 74 2.77 -5.25 -3.43
C ASP A 74 2.33 -4.30 -2.29
N ALA A 75 2.79 -4.53 -1.05
CA ALA A 75 2.55 -3.62 0.07
C ALA A 75 3.19 -2.25 -0.14
N MET A 76 4.42 -2.20 -0.66
CA MET A 76 5.12 -0.96 -0.99
C MET A 76 4.37 -0.17 -2.08
N LEU A 77 3.96 -0.82 -3.17
CA LEU A 77 3.22 -0.19 -4.27
C LEU A 77 1.87 0.35 -3.81
N ASN A 78 1.16 -0.38 -2.95
CA ASN A 78 -0.07 0.11 -2.31
C ASN A 78 0.19 1.38 -1.47
N GLY A 79 1.30 1.41 -0.72
CA GLY A 79 1.70 2.59 0.04
C GLY A 79 2.02 3.79 -0.85
N ILE A 80 2.69 3.57 -1.98
CA ILE A 80 2.96 4.61 -2.97
C ILE A 80 1.64 5.15 -3.54
N ALA A 81 0.75 4.27 -3.99
CA ALA A 81 -0.55 4.66 -4.55
C ALA A 81 -1.36 5.52 -3.56
N ALA A 82 -1.47 5.08 -2.31
CA ALA A 82 -2.19 5.82 -1.27
C ALA A 82 -1.62 7.23 -1.02
N ASN A 83 -0.29 7.38 -1.02
CA ASN A 83 0.34 8.68 -0.85
C ASN A 83 0.16 9.58 -2.09
N LEU A 84 0.22 9.03 -3.30
CA LEU A 84 -0.02 9.79 -4.52
C LEU A 84 -1.47 10.24 -4.65
N ASP A 85 -2.43 9.41 -4.22
CA ASP A 85 -3.84 9.80 -4.15
C ASP A 85 -4.07 10.89 -3.10
N ALA A 86 -3.36 10.84 -1.97
CA ALA A 86 -3.37 11.91 -0.98
C ALA A 86 -2.75 13.21 -1.55
N LEU A 87 -1.66 13.10 -2.31
CA LEU A 87 -1.03 14.24 -2.99
C LEU A 87 -2.00 14.87 -4.01
N HIS A 88 -2.71 14.05 -4.79
CA HIS A 88 -3.73 14.50 -5.72
C HIS A 88 -4.86 15.26 -5.03
N ALA A 89 -5.40 14.70 -3.95
CA ALA A 89 -6.45 15.37 -3.16
C ALA A 89 -5.98 16.69 -2.54
N LEU A 90 -4.71 16.77 -2.12
CA LEU A 90 -4.12 18.03 -1.65
C LEU A 90 -3.98 19.03 -2.80
N ASN A 91 -3.60 18.58 -4.00
CA ASN A 91 -3.49 19.43 -5.17
C ASN A 91 -4.85 20.09 -5.52
N GLU A 92 -5.93 19.30 -5.54
CA GLU A 92 -7.29 19.81 -5.78
C GLU A 92 -7.75 20.84 -4.73
N ALA A 93 -7.27 20.73 -3.50
CA ALA A 93 -7.62 21.63 -2.42
C ALA A 93 -6.80 22.94 -2.40
N ILE A 94 -5.66 22.98 -3.10
CA ILE A 94 -4.72 24.09 -3.10
C ILE A 94 -5.01 25.04 -4.28
N PRO A 95 -5.31 26.32 -4.04
CA PRO A 95 -5.60 27.28 -5.12
C PRO A 95 -4.33 27.82 -5.83
N ASP A 96 -3.14 27.39 -5.42
CA ASP A 96 -1.86 27.87 -5.94
C ASP A 96 -1.46 27.15 -7.24
N THR A 97 -1.53 27.86 -8.37
CA THR A 97 -1.20 27.33 -9.70
C THR A 97 0.23 26.81 -9.85
N GLN A 98 1.21 27.45 -9.21
CA GLN A 98 2.61 27.04 -9.35
C GLN A 98 2.86 25.77 -8.56
N LEU A 99 2.37 25.72 -7.32
CA LEU A 99 2.48 24.53 -6.49
C LEU A 99 1.72 23.36 -7.11
N SER A 100 0.54 23.64 -7.66
CA SER A 100 -0.30 22.64 -8.33
C SER A 100 0.41 21.98 -9.51
N HIS A 101 1.07 22.76 -10.36
CA HIS A 101 1.87 22.24 -11.47
C HIS A 101 3.02 21.33 -10.99
N ALA A 102 3.72 21.72 -9.93
CA ALA A 102 4.77 20.88 -9.35
C ALA A 102 4.21 19.57 -8.76
N MET A 103 3.05 19.63 -8.10
CA MET A 103 2.36 18.47 -7.54
C MET A 103 1.85 17.51 -8.62
N ASP A 104 1.33 18.01 -9.74
CA ASP A 104 0.94 17.19 -10.90
C ASP A 104 2.14 16.45 -11.50
N ARG A 105 3.30 17.13 -11.62
CA ARG A 105 4.53 16.49 -12.07
C ARG A 105 5.00 15.40 -11.11
N MET A 106 4.98 15.68 -9.80
CA MET A 106 5.28 14.68 -8.77
C MET A 106 4.34 13.49 -8.82
N GLU A 107 3.03 13.71 -8.99
CA GLU A 107 2.04 12.65 -9.12
C GLU A 107 2.30 11.80 -10.35
N LYS A 108 2.48 12.42 -11.52
CA LYS A 108 2.73 11.73 -12.79
C LYS A 108 4.02 10.91 -12.74
N ALA A 109 5.10 11.48 -12.22
CA ALA A 109 6.37 10.77 -12.06
C ALA A 109 6.23 9.62 -11.04
N GLY A 110 5.59 9.86 -9.90
CA GLY A 110 5.35 8.83 -8.89
C GLY A 110 4.50 7.67 -9.38
N ARG A 111 3.43 7.93 -10.15
CA ARG A 111 2.60 6.88 -10.76
C ARG A 111 3.38 6.09 -11.81
N SER A 112 4.24 6.77 -12.57
CA SER A 112 5.13 6.11 -13.54
C SER A 112 6.17 5.23 -12.85
N ILE A 113 6.75 5.68 -11.73
CA ILE A 113 7.66 4.87 -10.90
C ILE A 113 6.96 3.60 -10.42
N ALA A 114 5.73 3.73 -9.90
CA ALA A 114 4.94 2.58 -9.46
C ALA A 114 4.66 1.60 -10.61
N ALA A 115 4.32 2.10 -11.80
CA ALA A 115 4.08 1.27 -12.98
C ALA A 115 5.34 0.52 -13.46
N VAL A 116 6.51 1.17 -13.44
CA VAL A 116 7.79 0.52 -13.79
C VAL A 116 8.09 -0.61 -12.80
N VAL A 117 7.89 -0.40 -11.51
CA VAL A 117 8.15 -1.43 -10.49
C VAL A 117 7.08 -2.53 -10.49
N GLU A 118 5.84 -2.22 -10.87
CA GLU A 118 4.82 -3.25 -11.12
C GLU A 118 5.24 -4.19 -12.27
N GLY A 119 5.82 -3.64 -13.34
CA GLY A 119 6.32 -4.42 -14.47
C GLY A 119 7.64 -5.14 -14.20
N ALA A 120 8.51 -4.56 -13.37
CA ALA A 120 9.83 -5.09 -13.00
C ALA A 120 10.03 -5.07 -11.47
N PRO A 121 9.51 -6.07 -10.73
CA PRO A 121 9.54 -6.11 -9.26
C PRO A 121 10.97 -6.06 -8.67
N ASP A 122 11.98 -6.51 -9.41
CA ASP A 122 13.39 -6.47 -8.98
C ASP A 122 13.90 -5.04 -8.74
N LYS A 123 13.30 -4.05 -9.40
CA LYS A 123 13.61 -2.63 -9.22
C LYS A 123 13.03 -2.04 -7.94
N ALA A 124 12.16 -2.75 -7.22
CA ALA A 124 11.54 -2.29 -5.98
C ALA A 124 12.58 -1.83 -4.94
N ARG A 125 13.73 -2.50 -4.86
CA ARG A 125 14.83 -2.14 -3.94
C ARG A 125 15.40 -0.75 -4.20
N GLN A 126 15.37 -0.29 -5.46
CA GLN A 126 15.90 1.02 -5.84
C GLN A 126 15.01 2.16 -5.38
N ILE A 127 13.71 1.90 -5.17
CA ILE A 127 12.72 2.91 -4.75
C ILE A 127 12.27 2.77 -3.30
N ASP A 128 12.86 1.85 -2.51
CA ASP A 128 12.43 1.59 -1.14
C ASP A 128 12.47 2.86 -0.27
N ARG A 129 13.55 3.66 -0.38
CA ARG A 129 13.65 4.94 0.35
C ARG A 129 12.64 5.97 -0.13
N PHE A 130 12.38 6.00 -1.43
CA PHE A 130 11.38 6.87 -2.02
C PHE A 130 10.00 6.57 -1.44
N ALA A 131 9.61 5.29 -1.40
CA ALA A 131 8.33 4.85 -0.88
C ALA A 131 8.19 5.07 0.64
N ARG A 132 9.24 4.77 1.41
CA ARG A 132 9.18 4.80 2.88
C ARG A 132 9.38 6.17 3.51
N TYR A 133 10.21 7.01 2.90
CA TYR A 133 10.67 8.26 3.54
C TYR A 133 10.36 9.49 2.71
N TYR A 134 10.65 9.49 1.42
CA TYR A 134 10.57 10.72 0.63
C TYR A 134 9.14 11.10 0.25
N LEU A 135 8.39 10.17 -0.35
CA LEU A 135 7.03 10.43 -0.79
C LEU A 135 6.07 10.81 0.37
N PRO A 136 6.05 10.08 1.50
CA PRO A 136 5.20 10.47 2.64
C PRO A 136 5.56 11.84 3.22
N GLU A 137 6.85 12.21 3.24
CA GLU A 137 7.28 13.51 3.77
C GLU A 137 6.81 14.65 2.85
N VAL A 138 6.82 14.46 1.53
CA VAL A 138 6.27 15.43 0.58
C VAL A 138 4.77 15.63 0.83
N VAL A 139 4.00 14.55 0.97
CA VAL A 139 2.56 14.62 1.28
C VAL A 139 2.33 15.39 2.59
N LYS A 140 3.15 15.13 3.61
CA LYS A 140 3.08 15.82 4.90
C LYS A 140 3.37 17.32 4.78
N LEU A 141 4.37 17.72 4.00
CA LEU A 141 4.70 19.13 3.75
C LEU A 141 3.57 19.84 3.01
N MET A 142 3.00 19.22 1.97
CA MET A 142 1.86 19.78 1.22
C MET A 142 0.59 19.86 2.08
N SER A 143 0.38 18.90 2.98
CA SER A 143 -0.72 18.94 3.96
C SER A 143 -0.54 20.07 4.97
N ALA A 144 0.68 20.29 5.47
CA ALA A 144 0.98 21.42 6.34
C ALA A 144 0.67 22.75 5.64
N TYR A 145 0.98 22.85 4.34
CA TYR A 145 0.65 24.01 3.53
C TYR A 145 -0.85 24.23 3.37
N ALA A 146 -1.60 23.20 2.95
CA ALA A 146 -3.05 23.28 2.81
C ALA A 146 -3.73 23.74 4.12
N ASN A 147 -3.19 23.31 5.28
CA ASN A 147 -3.66 23.76 6.58
C ASN A 147 -3.32 25.24 6.87
N LEU A 148 -2.13 25.72 6.48
CA LEU A 148 -1.74 27.12 6.64
C LEU A 148 -2.64 28.07 5.82
N GLU A 149 -2.93 27.71 4.57
CA GLU A 149 -3.87 28.43 3.69
C GLU A 149 -5.27 28.47 4.31
N LYS A 150 -5.77 27.30 4.73
CA LYS A 150 -7.12 27.18 5.31
C LYS A 150 -7.29 28.01 6.58
N ASN A 151 -6.25 28.08 7.41
CA ASN A 151 -6.27 28.85 8.66
C ASN A 151 -6.04 30.35 8.44
N GLY A 152 -5.77 30.79 7.20
CA GLY A 152 -5.64 32.20 6.86
C GLY A 152 -4.51 32.90 7.60
N VAL A 153 -3.39 32.20 7.87
CA VAL A 153 -2.24 32.75 8.61
C VAL A 153 -1.58 33.84 7.76
N LYS A 154 -2.04 35.08 7.94
CA LYS A 154 -1.53 36.26 7.23
C LYS A 154 -0.44 36.93 8.08
N GLY A 155 0.81 36.76 7.66
CA GLY A 155 1.98 37.43 8.24
C GLY A 155 3.17 37.35 7.28
N GLU A 156 4.12 38.27 7.41
CA GLU A 156 5.31 38.36 6.55
C GLU A 156 6.11 37.04 6.53
N ASN A 157 6.15 36.34 7.67
CA ASN A 157 6.79 35.03 7.83
C ASN A 157 6.07 33.91 7.05
N ALA A 158 4.74 33.94 6.96
CA ALA A 158 3.97 32.97 6.20
C ALA A 158 4.21 33.13 4.69
N ALA A 159 4.30 34.37 4.20
CA ALA A 159 4.62 34.66 2.80
C ALA A 159 6.04 34.23 2.41
N GLN A 160 7.00 34.29 3.34
CA GLN A 160 8.34 33.74 3.11
C GLN A 160 8.33 32.21 3.01
N ILE A 161 7.73 31.52 3.98
CA ILE A 161 7.59 30.06 3.99
C ILE A 161 6.91 29.56 2.71
N LEU A 162 5.87 30.27 2.26
CA LEU A 162 5.17 30.02 0.99
C LEU A 162 6.10 30.03 -0.22
N ARG A 163 6.98 31.03 -0.33
CA ARG A 163 7.93 31.14 -1.45
C ARG A 163 8.96 30.04 -1.42
N GLU A 164 9.50 29.74 -0.24
CA GLU A 164 10.45 28.64 -0.05
C GLU A 164 9.80 27.30 -0.40
N LEU A 165 8.54 27.08 -0.01
CA LEU A 165 7.80 25.87 -0.34
C LEU A 165 7.61 25.71 -1.86
N ARG A 166 7.23 26.77 -2.58
CA ARG A 166 7.09 26.73 -4.05
C ARG A 166 8.40 26.36 -4.73
N GLN A 167 9.50 26.98 -4.32
CA GLN A 167 10.82 26.71 -4.88
C GLN A 167 11.28 25.28 -4.56
N ASN A 168 11.01 24.81 -3.35
CA ASN A 168 11.33 23.45 -2.94
C ASN A 168 10.48 22.43 -3.69
N ALA A 169 9.19 22.70 -3.92
CA ALA A 169 8.29 21.82 -4.65
C ALA A 169 8.76 21.57 -6.09
N GLU A 170 9.24 22.59 -6.80
CA GLU A 170 9.83 22.43 -8.14
C GLU A 170 11.09 21.55 -8.12
N THR A 171 11.93 21.74 -7.10
CA THR A 171 13.14 20.92 -6.91
C THR A 171 12.76 19.47 -6.59
N THR A 172 11.74 19.26 -5.77
CA THR A 172 11.20 17.94 -5.44
C THR A 172 10.58 17.25 -6.67
N ALA A 173 9.82 17.98 -7.48
CA ALA A 173 9.26 17.45 -8.74
C ALA A 173 10.37 16.96 -9.67
N THR A 174 11.43 17.76 -9.82
CA THR A 174 12.61 17.37 -10.61
C THR A 174 13.31 16.14 -10.03
N ALA A 175 13.38 16.01 -8.70
CA ALA A 175 13.94 14.82 -8.05
C ALA A 175 13.10 13.55 -8.31
N PHE A 176 11.77 13.66 -8.36
CA PHE A 176 10.89 12.55 -8.72
C PHE A 176 11.11 12.10 -10.17
N GLU A 177 11.25 13.06 -11.10
CA GLU A 177 11.54 12.78 -12.51
C GLU A 177 12.92 12.13 -12.67
N ASN A 178 13.95 12.65 -12.00
CA ASN A 178 15.28 12.04 -12.00
C ASN A 178 15.28 10.62 -11.43
N GLN A 179 14.48 10.36 -10.39
CA GLN A 179 14.33 9.02 -9.83
C GLN A 179 13.66 8.08 -10.84
N LEU A 180 12.67 8.55 -11.59
CA LEU A 180 12.04 7.79 -12.67
C LEU A 180 13.04 7.50 -13.79
N ASP A 181 13.81 8.50 -14.22
CA ASP A 181 14.83 8.36 -15.26
C ASP A 181 15.94 7.38 -14.85
N ALA A 182 16.33 7.36 -13.58
CA ALA A 182 17.28 6.40 -13.04
C ALA A 182 16.78 4.96 -13.15
N LEU A 183 15.48 4.72 -12.96
CA LEU A 183 14.89 3.38 -13.10
C LEU A 183 14.89 2.89 -14.55
N TYR A 184 14.77 3.79 -15.52
CA TYR A 184 14.91 3.47 -16.94
C TYR A 184 16.38 3.31 -17.35
N SER A 185 17.28 4.13 -16.82
CA SER A 185 18.72 4.06 -17.15
C SER A 185 19.37 2.77 -16.63
N ALA A 186 18.93 2.27 -15.48
CA ALA A 186 19.35 0.96 -14.98
C ALA A 186 18.97 -0.19 -15.93
N GLU A 187 17.92 -0.03 -16.74
CA GLU A 187 17.50 -1.02 -17.75
C GLU A 187 18.36 -0.95 -19.02
N ALA A 188 18.79 0.26 -19.40
CA ALA A 188 19.66 0.44 -20.57
C ALA A 188 21.06 -0.18 -20.38
N LEU A 189 21.58 -0.20 -19.15
CA LEU A 189 22.85 -0.87 -18.84
C LEU A 189 22.76 -2.38 -19.05
N ASP A 190 21.68 -3.02 -18.57
CA ASP A 190 21.48 -4.46 -18.68
C ASP A 190 21.35 -4.89 -20.16
N ILE A 191 20.61 -4.12 -20.96
CA ILE A 191 20.48 -4.33 -22.41
C ILE A 191 21.82 -4.15 -23.13
N SER A 192 22.66 -3.19 -22.72
CA SER A 192 23.97 -2.97 -23.35
C SER A 192 24.93 -4.13 -23.11
N THR A 193 24.92 -4.72 -21.92
CA THR A 193 25.68 -5.94 -21.61
C THR A 193 25.15 -7.14 -22.39
N ASP A 194 23.84 -7.27 -22.55
CA ASP A 194 23.25 -8.34 -23.37
C ASP A 194 23.60 -8.19 -24.85
N ILE A 195 23.66 -6.97 -25.38
CA ILE A 195 24.12 -6.69 -26.75
C ILE A 195 25.61 -7.02 -26.90
N GLU A 196 26.46 -6.67 -25.94
CA GLU A 196 27.89 -7.03 -25.97
C GLU A 196 28.09 -8.56 -25.91
N VAL A 197 27.29 -9.25 -25.09
CA VAL A 197 27.30 -10.72 -25.03
C VAL A 197 26.81 -11.33 -26.34
N LEU A 198 25.73 -10.81 -26.93
CA LEU A 198 25.24 -11.25 -28.24
C LEU A 198 26.25 -10.98 -29.35
N ASP A 199 26.92 -9.82 -29.37
CA ASP A 199 27.99 -9.50 -30.32
C ASP A 199 29.19 -10.45 -30.14
N SER A 200 29.56 -10.77 -28.90
CA SER A 200 30.58 -11.78 -28.58
C SER A 200 30.20 -13.19 -29.06
N ILE A 201 28.92 -13.57 -28.92
CA ILE A 201 28.38 -14.85 -29.41
C ILE A 201 28.35 -14.87 -30.95
N LEU A 202 28.02 -13.76 -31.61
CA LEU A 202 27.99 -13.66 -33.08
C LEU A 202 29.40 -13.68 -33.69
N LYS A 203 30.36 -12.99 -33.06
CA LYS A 203 31.79 -13.01 -33.41
C LYS A 203 32.41 -14.38 -33.20
N SER A 204 32.15 -15.03 -32.05
CA SER A 204 32.67 -16.38 -31.76
C SER A 204 32.11 -17.45 -32.71
N GLN A 205 30.94 -17.23 -33.29
CA GLN A 205 30.34 -18.10 -34.30
C GLN A 205 30.68 -17.71 -35.76
N ASN A 206 31.54 -16.72 -36.00
CA ASN A 206 31.90 -16.24 -37.35
C ASN A 206 30.70 -15.77 -38.20
N LEU A 207 29.60 -15.37 -37.56
CA LEU A 207 28.35 -14.95 -38.24
C LEU A 207 28.32 -13.45 -38.55
N THR A 208 29.26 -12.68 -37.99
CA THR A 208 29.53 -11.29 -38.32
C THR A 208 31.04 -11.11 -38.50
N LYS A 209 31.44 -10.36 -39.54
CA LYS A 209 32.85 -10.07 -39.86
C LYS A 209 33.42 -8.97 -38.97
#